data_AF-A0A1S3FUK0-F1
#
_entry.id   AF-A0A1S3FUK0-F1
#
_cell.length_a   1.000
_cell.length_b   1.000
_cell.length_c   1.000
_cell.angle_alpha   90.00
_cell.angle_beta   90.00
_cell.angle_gamma   90.00
#
_symmetry.space_group_name_H-M   'P 1'
#
loop_
_entity.id
_entity.type
_entity.pdbx_description
1 polymer ?
#
loop_
_entity_poly.entity_id
_entity_poly.type
_entity_poly.pdbx_seq_one_letter_code
_entity_poly.pdbx_strand_id
1 'polypeptide(L)'
;MWWFQQGLCFFPSALVIWTSTTFIFSYITAITLHHVDPFLPFISDTGTIAPEKCLFGAMLNISAGLCKYYCDVFLFSASQKTTIFVVHETGAVVTFSMGSLYMFVQTILSYKMQPKIHSKQIFWIRLLLVIWCGVSALSMLTSSVILYSGDFGIDIYQKLHWNSEDKGYVLHLVTTAAEWSMSFSFLGFFLTYVRDFQKISLRVEANLHGLSLYDTAPCPVANERTPLLSRNF
;
A
#
# COMPACT_ATOMS: atom_id res chain seq x y z
N MET A 1 8.57 24.83 -8.09
CA MET A 1 8.40 23.76 -7.08
C MET A 1 7.90 22.53 -7.80
N TRP A 2 8.50 21.37 -7.56
CA TRP A 2 8.11 20.13 -8.23
C TRP A 2 6.76 19.62 -7.68
N TRP A 3 6.00 18.86 -8.49
CA TRP A 3 4.65 18.40 -8.14
C TRP A 3 4.59 17.53 -6.86
N PHE A 4 5.70 16.88 -6.48
CA PHE A 4 5.82 16.06 -5.26
C PHE A 4 6.23 16.86 -4.00
N GLN A 5 6.46 18.17 -4.13
CA GLN A 5 6.86 19.06 -3.02
C GLN A 5 5.72 19.98 -2.54
N GLN A 6 4.51 19.79 -3.03
CA GLN A 6 3.35 20.62 -2.66
C GLN A 6 2.56 19.97 -1.51
N GLY A 7 2.37 20.68 -0.40
CA GLY A 7 1.62 20.18 0.76
C GLY A 7 2.27 18.95 1.40
N LEU A 8 1.46 17.98 1.82
CA LEU A 8 1.89 16.73 2.46
C LEU A 8 2.01 15.55 1.48
N CYS A 9 2.03 15.81 0.16
CA CYS A 9 2.00 14.76 -0.86
C CYS A 9 3.28 13.90 -0.96
N PHE A 10 4.36 14.33 -0.30
CA PHE A 10 5.59 13.55 -0.16
C PHE A 10 5.33 12.18 0.47
N PHE A 11 4.47 12.10 1.50
CA PHE A 11 4.17 10.86 2.22
C PHE A 11 3.55 9.76 1.34
N PRO A 12 2.39 10.00 0.67
CA PRO A 12 1.81 8.98 -0.22
C PRO A 12 2.69 8.69 -1.43
N SER A 13 3.43 9.68 -1.95
CA SER A 13 4.34 9.47 -3.09
C SER A 13 5.51 8.55 -2.73
N ALA A 14 6.16 8.79 -1.58
CA ALA A 14 7.24 7.95 -1.08
C ALA A 14 6.75 6.52 -0.82
N LEU A 15 5.54 6.36 -0.26
CA LEU A 15 4.94 5.04 -0.04
C LEU A 15 4.70 4.29 -1.36
N VAL A 16 4.13 4.94 -2.37
CA VAL A 16 3.89 4.30 -3.68
C VAL A 16 5.21 3.94 -4.39
N ILE A 17 6.20 4.82 -4.35
CA ILE A 17 7.53 4.54 -4.93
C ILE A 17 8.16 3.36 -4.20
N TRP A 18 8.11 3.34 -2.87
CA TRP A 18 8.66 2.27 -2.05
C TRP A 18 7.99 0.93 -2.34
N THR A 19 6.65 0.87 -2.34
CA THR A 19 5.92 -0.39 -2.63
C THR A 19 6.14 -0.87 -4.06
N SER A 20 6.18 0.02 -5.05
CA SER A 20 6.47 -0.34 -6.43
C SER A 20 7.89 -0.89 -6.58
N THR A 21 8.85 -0.28 -5.87
CA THR A 21 10.24 -0.75 -5.82
C THR A 21 10.32 -2.15 -5.22
N THR A 22 9.59 -2.43 -4.14
CA THR A 22 9.48 -3.76 -3.53
C THR A 22 9.00 -4.83 -4.52
N PHE A 23 7.91 -4.56 -5.25
CA PHE A 23 7.40 -5.52 -6.23
C PHE A 23 8.40 -5.79 -7.34
N ILE A 24 9.04 -4.74 -7.88
CA ILE A 24 9.99 -4.86 -8.98
C ILE A 24 11.23 -5.64 -8.55
N PHE A 25 11.83 -5.30 -7.40
CA PHE A 25 13.02 -6.00 -6.91
C PHE A 25 12.73 -7.47 -6.54
N SER A 26 11.58 -7.75 -5.93
CA SER A 26 11.16 -9.12 -5.63
C SER A 26 11.00 -9.95 -6.91
N TYR A 27 10.30 -9.41 -7.90
CA TYR A 27 10.09 -10.07 -9.19
C TYR A 27 11.40 -10.32 -9.97
N ILE A 28 12.27 -9.30 -10.05
CA ILE A 28 13.58 -9.44 -10.71
C ILE A 28 14.42 -10.52 -10.02
N THR A 29 14.47 -10.50 -8.69
CA THR A 29 15.27 -11.47 -7.92
C THR A 29 14.75 -12.89 -8.15
N ALA A 30 13.43 -13.10 -8.08
CA ALA A 30 12.78 -14.40 -8.30
C ALA A 30 13.03 -14.96 -9.70
N ILE A 31 13.05 -14.12 -10.73
CA ILE A 31 13.40 -14.52 -12.10
C ILE A 31 14.89 -14.85 -12.22
N THR A 32 15.78 -14.01 -11.68
CA THR A 32 17.23 -14.22 -11.79
C THR A 32 17.69 -15.51 -11.10
N LEU A 33 16.96 -15.96 -10.08
CA LEU A 33 17.25 -17.20 -9.35
C LEU A 33 16.47 -18.41 -9.88
N HIS A 34 15.66 -18.24 -10.94
CA HIS A 34 14.83 -19.30 -11.52
C HIS A 34 13.91 -19.98 -10.50
N HIS A 35 13.41 -19.20 -9.52
CA HIS A 35 12.50 -19.70 -8.50
C HIS A 35 11.03 -19.70 -8.95
N VAL A 36 10.69 -18.88 -9.95
CA VAL A 36 9.32 -18.70 -10.44
C VAL A 36 9.28 -18.66 -11.98
N ASP A 37 8.12 -18.97 -12.55
CA ASP A 37 7.90 -18.90 -13.99
C ASP A 37 7.98 -17.44 -14.49
N PRO A 38 8.74 -17.13 -15.57
CA PRO A 38 8.94 -15.75 -16.01
C PRO A 38 7.69 -15.03 -16.54
N PHE A 39 6.67 -15.77 -16.99
CA PHE A 39 5.54 -15.20 -17.73
C PHE A 39 4.55 -14.46 -16.82
N LEU A 40 4.03 -15.12 -15.79
CA LEU A 40 3.10 -14.51 -14.83
C LEU A 40 3.03 -15.37 -13.54
N PRO A 41 4.00 -15.24 -12.63
CA PRO A 41 3.95 -15.94 -11.35
C PRO A 41 3.07 -15.19 -10.35
N PHE A 42 2.58 -15.87 -9.31
CA PHE A 42 1.92 -15.18 -8.20
C PHE A 42 2.88 -14.20 -7.54
N ILE A 43 2.34 -13.05 -7.11
CA ILE A 43 3.11 -12.05 -6.37
C ILE A 43 3.56 -12.66 -5.05
N SER A 44 2.64 -13.37 -4.37
CA SER A 44 2.92 -14.13 -3.16
C SER A 44 4.14 -15.02 -3.32
N ASP A 45 4.20 -15.79 -4.41
CA ASP A 45 5.26 -16.75 -4.72
C ASP A 45 6.64 -16.10 -4.86
N THR A 46 6.74 -14.88 -5.41
CA THR A 46 8.01 -14.15 -5.53
C THR A 46 8.66 -13.83 -4.18
N GLY A 47 7.93 -13.93 -3.08
CA GLY A 47 8.42 -13.70 -1.72
C GLY A 47 8.52 -14.99 -0.90
N THR A 48 8.44 -16.18 -1.50
CA THR A 48 8.36 -17.46 -0.78
C THR A 48 9.69 -18.22 -0.67
N ILE A 49 10.78 -17.82 -1.30
CA ILE A 49 12.07 -18.52 -1.18
C ILE A 49 13.17 -17.54 -0.70
N ALA A 50 14.17 -18.04 0.04
CA ALA A 50 15.32 -17.21 0.41
C ALA A 50 16.24 -17.08 -0.82
N PRO A 51 16.72 -15.87 -1.17
CA PRO A 51 16.80 -14.63 -0.38
C PRO A 51 15.58 -13.68 -0.48
N GLU A 52 14.62 -13.92 -1.38
CA GLU A 52 13.48 -13.02 -1.61
C GLU A 52 12.62 -12.82 -0.36
N LYS A 53 12.37 -13.88 0.41
CA LYS A 53 11.69 -13.83 1.72
C LYS A 53 12.28 -12.76 2.66
N CYS A 54 13.61 -12.70 2.74
CA CYS A 54 14.32 -11.75 3.60
C CYS A 54 14.27 -10.33 3.03
N LEU A 55 14.30 -10.21 1.71
CA LEU A 55 14.25 -8.94 0.99
C LEU A 55 12.84 -8.31 1.10
N PHE A 56 11.80 -9.09 0.83
CA PHE A 56 10.40 -8.72 1.01
C PHE A 56 10.08 -8.40 2.47
N GLY A 57 10.55 -9.25 3.41
CA GLY A 57 10.41 -9.01 4.85
C GLY A 57 11.13 -7.74 5.33
N ALA A 58 12.34 -7.45 4.85
CA ALA A 58 13.05 -6.21 5.15
C ALA A 58 12.30 -4.99 4.61
N MET A 59 11.75 -5.08 3.39
CA MET A 59 11.01 -3.98 2.77
C MET A 59 9.67 -3.72 3.45
N LEU A 60 8.97 -4.76 3.93
CA LEU A 60 7.78 -4.63 4.77
C LEU A 60 8.12 -4.04 6.14
N ASN A 61 9.22 -4.46 6.78
CA ASN A 61 9.67 -3.91 8.06
C ASN A 61 10.10 -2.43 7.95
N ILE A 62 10.73 -2.02 6.86
CA ILE A 62 11.04 -0.60 6.58
C ILE A 62 9.74 0.19 6.33
N SER A 63 8.76 -0.40 5.63
CA SER A 63 7.42 0.20 5.45
C SER A 63 6.72 0.38 6.81
N ALA A 64 6.85 -0.59 7.71
CA ALA A 64 6.32 -0.53 9.07
C ALA A 64 7.09 0.49 9.94
N GLY A 65 8.40 0.66 9.74
CA GLY A 65 9.21 1.68 10.43
C GLY A 65 8.82 3.12 10.06
N LEU A 66 8.32 3.34 8.85
CA LEU A 66 7.72 4.62 8.43
C LEU A 66 6.32 4.84 9.02
N CYS A 67 5.60 3.77 9.37
CA CYS A 67 4.33 3.77 10.10
C CYS A 67 4.58 3.53 11.59
N LYS A 68 5.28 4.49 12.23
CA LYS A 68 5.63 4.47 13.65
C LYS A 68 4.35 4.23 14.49
N TYR A 69 4.14 3.01 15.02
CA TYR A 69 3.27 2.59 16.17
C TYR A 69 2.58 1.21 16.12
N TYR A 70 2.93 0.26 15.23
CA TYR A 70 2.42 -1.13 15.36
C TYR A 70 3.50 -2.20 15.16
N CYS A 71 4.38 -2.31 16.17
CA CYS A 71 5.24 -3.47 16.44
C CYS A 71 4.39 -4.40 17.34
N ASP A 72 3.99 -5.60 16.94
CA ASP A 72 4.78 -6.82 17.15
C ASP A 72 4.32 -8.03 16.28
N VAL A 73 3.45 -7.82 15.27
CA VAL A 73 2.82 -8.98 14.59
C VAL A 73 3.69 -9.59 13.48
N PHE A 74 4.68 -8.87 12.92
CA PHE A 74 5.40 -9.33 11.72
C PHE A 74 6.83 -9.84 11.93
N LEU A 75 7.46 -9.55 13.07
CA LEU A 75 8.80 -10.09 13.38
C LEU A 75 8.80 -11.61 13.58
N PHE A 76 7.64 -12.22 13.82
CA PHE A 76 7.49 -13.68 13.89
C PHE A 76 7.51 -14.38 12.52
N SER A 77 7.23 -13.66 11.42
CA SER A 77 7.16 -14.27 10.07
C SER A 77 8.53 -14.60 9.47
N ALA A 78 9.62 -14.04 10.02
CA ALA A 78 10.98 -14.25 9.53
C ALA A 78 11.60 -15.60 9.92
N SER A 79 10.92 -16.47 10.69
CA SER A 79 11.49 -17.76 11.12
C SER A 79 10.47 -18.88 11.27
N GLN A 80 10.00 -19.52 10.18
CA GLN A 80 9.62 -20.95 10.19
C GLN A 80 9.42 -21.54 8.78
N LYS A 81 10.27 -22.49 8.36
CA LYS A 81 10.31 -22.99 6.97
C LYS A 81 9.08 -23.78 6.46
N THR A 82 8.06 -24.08 7.26
CA THR A 82 6.86 -24.84 6.80
C THR A 82 5.51 -24.35 7.37
N THR A 83 5.51 -23.39 8.32
CA THR A 83 4.30 -22.74 8.85
C THR A 83 3.93 -21.46 8.07
N ILE A 84 4.87 -20.98 7.23
CA ILE A 84 4.73 -19.72 6.48
C ILE A 84 3.64 -19.77 5.42
N PHE A 85 3.37 -20.90 4.74
CA PHE A 85 2.36 -20.91 3.66
C PHE A 85 0.96 -20.60 4.18
N VAL A 86 0.51 -21.30 5.22
CA VAL A 86 -0.82 -21.05 5.83
C VAL A 86 -0.92 -19.65 6.44
N VAL A 87 0.14 -19.19 7.13
CA VAL A 87 0.18 -17.83 7.71
C VAL A 87 0.25 -16.75 6.62
N HIS A 88 0.89 -17.02 5.49
CA HIS A 88 0.99 -16.13 4.35
C HIS A 88 -0.35 -16.02 3.62
N GLU A 89 -0.99 -17.15 3.30
CA GLU A 89 -2.31 -17.19 2.67
C GLU A 89 -3.37 -16.49 3.53
N THR A 90 -3.38 -16.78 4.84
CA THR A 90 -4.26 -16.07 5.78
C THR A 90 -3.93 -14.58 5.87
N GLY A 91 -2.64 -14.22 5.85
CA GLY A 91 -2.19 -12.83 5.81
C GLY A 91 -2.64 -12.08 4.54
N ALA A 92 -2.56 -12.71 3.38
CA ALA A 92 -3.02 -12.17 2.10
C ALA A 92 -4.53 -11.95 2.11
N VAL A 93 -5.31 -12.94 2.55
CA VAL A 93 -6.79 -12.83 2.67
C VAL A 93 -7.18 -11.67 3.58
N VAL A 94 -6.55 -11.54 4.75
CA VAL A 94 -6.81 -10.44 5.70
C VAL A 94 -6.43 -9.10 5.08
N THR A 95 -5.25 -9.00 4.46
CA THR A 95 -4.74 -7.75 3.88
C THR A 95 -5.61 -7.27 2.71
N PHE A 96 -5.93 -8.15 1.77
CA PHE A 96 -6.77 -7.83 0.61
C PHE A 96 -8.22 -7.52 1.02
N SER A 97 -8.78 -8.24 1.99
CA SER A 97 -10.14 -7.99 2.48
C SER A 97 -10.25 -6.68 3.25
N MET A 98 -9.33 -6.43 4.18
CA MET A 98 -9.28 -5.18 4.96
C MET A 98 -8.98 -3.98 4.05
N GLY A 99 -8.05 -4.14 3.10
CA GLY A 99 -7.74 -3.12 2.10
C GLY A 99 -8.95 -2.80 1.22
N SER A 100 -9.68 -3.82 0.76
CA SER A 100 -10.90 -3.63 -0.06
C SER A 100 -11.98 -2.87 0.71
N LEU A 101 -12.20 -3.22 1.98
CA LEU A 101 -13.12 -2.52 2.86
C LEU A 101 -12.69 -1.05 3.05
N TYR A 102 -11.39 -0.81 3.26
CA TYR A 102 -10.85 0.54 3.37
C TYR A 102 -11.08 1.37 2.10
N MET A 103 -10.82 0.81 0.92
CA MET A 103 -11.09 1.49 -0.36
C MET A 103 -12.57 1.84 -0.52
N PHE A 104 -13.47 0.92 -0.14
CA PHE A 104 -14.90 1.14 -0.18
C PHE A 104 -15.34 2.28 0.76
N VAL A 105 -14.95 2.20 2.04
CA VAL A 105 -15.25 3.23 3.04
C VAL A 105 -14.67 4.58 2.62
N GLN A 106 -13.42 4.61 2.15
CA GLN A 106 -12.80 5.84 1.67
C GLN A 106 -13.54 6.42 0.46
N THR A 107 -14.05 5.59 -0.44
CA THR A 107 -14.84 6.06 -1.58
C THR A 107 -16.16 6.70 -1.14
N ILE A 108 -16.82 6.13 -0.12
CA ILE A 108 -18.01 6.73 0.52
C ILE A 108 -17.67 8.07 1.17
N LEU A 109 -16.59 8.12 1.95
CA LEU A 109 -16.11 9.38 2.55
C LEU A 109 -15.78 10.40 1.46
N SER A 110 -15.16 9.94 0.37
CA SER A 110 -14.81 10.77 -0.77
C SER A 110 -16.04 11.40 -1.43
N TYR A 111 -17.18 10.69 -1.47
CA TYR A 111 -18.47 11.21 -1.92
C TYR A 111 -19.05 12.24 -0.93
N LYS A 112 -19.06 11.92 0.36
CA LYS A 112 -19.62 12.80 1.40
C LYS A 112 -18.84 14.11 1.57
N MET A 113 -17.55 14.12 1.26
CA MET A 113 -16.68 15.31 1.30
C MET A 113 -16.73 16.16 0.02
N GLN A 114 -17.55 15.79 -0.98
CA GLN A 114 -17.82 16.64 -2.14
C GLN A 114 -18.77 17.79 -1.79
N PRO A 115 -18.62 18.99 -2.38
CA PRO A 115 -17.57 19.43 -3.31
C PRO A 115 -16.40 20.16 -2.64
N LYS A 116 -16.41 20.32 -1.30
CA LYS A 116 -15.50 21.23 -0.59
C LYS A 116 -14.03 20.78 -0.56
N ILE A 117 -13.77 19.47 -0.56
CA ILE A 117 -12.40 18.91 -0.44
C ILE A 117 -12.03 18.07 -1.68
N HIS A 118 -12.95 17.24 -2.17
CA HIS A 118 -12.69 16.32 -3.30
C HIS A 118 -13.39 16.74 -4.60
N SER A 119 -12.68 16.54 -5.73
CA SER A 119 -13.22 16.74 -7.07
C SER A 119 -14.14 15.57 -7.49
N LYS A 120 -15.09 15.83 -8.39
CA LYS A 120 -15.95 14.80 -8.99
C LYS A 120 -15.16 13.74 -9.75
N GLN A 121 -14.07 14.13 -10.41
CA GLN A 121 -13.22 13.20 -11.17
C GLN A 121 -12.52 12.16 -10.27
N ILE A 122 -11.98 12.60 -9.13
CA ILE A 122 -11.28 11.72 -8.18
C ILE A 122 -12.24 10.67 -7.61
N PHE A 123 -13.48 11.08 -7.31
CA PHE A 123 -14.51 10.14 -6.85
C PHE A 123 -14.83 9.06 -7.90
N TRP A 124 -15.02 9.44 -9.17
CA TRP A 124 -15.29 8.46 -10.23
C TRP A 124 -14.12 7.50 -10.43
N ILE A 125 -12.87 7.99 -10.39
CA ILE A 125 -11.68 7.12 -10.46
C ILE A 125 -11.67 6.14 -9.28
N ARG A 126 -11.91 6.60 -8.06
CA ARG A 126 -11.99 5.75 -6.86
C ARG A 126 -13.08 4.69 -6.96
N LEU A 127 -14.27 5.08 -7.44
CA LEU A 127 -15.38 4.18 -7.63
C LEU A 127 -15.06 3.09 -8.66
N LEU A 128 -14.46 3.46 -9.79
CA LEU A 128 -14.03 2.49 -10.82
C LEU A 128 -12.98 1.53 -10.28
N LEU A 129 -12.01 2.02 -9.50
CA LEU A 129 -10.99 1.18 -8.86
C LEU A 129 -11.59 0.20 -7.84
N VAL A 130 -12.58 0.62 -7.05
CA VAL A 130 -13.30 -0.26 -6.11
C VAL A 130 -14.07 -1.34 -6.86
N ILE A 131 -14.78 -0.98 -7.93
CA ILE A 131 -15.51 -1.96 -8.76
C ILE A 131 -14.54 -2.96 -9.38
N TRP A 132 -13.43 -2.48 -9.94
CA TRP A 132 -12.38 -3.31 -10.54
C TRP A 132 -11.73 -4.27 -9.53
N CYS A 133 -11.42 -3.76 -8.32
CA CYS A 133 -10.92 -4.56 -7.21
C CYS A 133 -11.92 -5.66 -6.82
N GLY A 134 -13.21 -5.32 -6.73
CA GLY A 134 -14.28 -6.26 -6.42
C GLY A 134 -14.44 -7.37 -7.47
N VAL A 135 -14.43 -7.01 -8.76
CA VAL A 135 -14.49 -7.99 -9.86
C VAL A 135 -13.28 -8.93 -9.82
N SER A 136 -12.08 -8.38 -9.59
CA SER A 136 -10.85 -9.18 -9.48
C SER A 136 -10.91 -10.13 -8.28
N ALA A 137 -11.35 -9.65 -7.11
CA ALA A 137 -11.53 -10.48 -5.92
C ALA A 137 -12.55 -11.61 -6.14
N LEU A 138 -13.69 -11.32 -6.78
CA LEU A 138 -14.69 -12.33 -7.12
C LEU A 138 -14.14 -13.37 -8.09
N SER A 139 -13.38 -12.95 -9.11
CA SER A 139 -12.76 -13.87 -10.07
C SER A 139 -11.73 -14.80 -9.43
N MET A 140 -10.98 -14.30 -8.44
CA MET A 140 -10.05 -15.10 -7.67
C MET A 140 -10.78 -16.09 -6.75
N LEU A 141 -11.86 -15.66 -6.09
CA LEU A 141 -12.67 -16.52 -5.23
C LEU A 141 -13.34 -17.65 -6.01
N THR A 142 -13.97 -17.35 -7.15
CA THR A 142 -14.62 -18.38 -7.98
C THR A 142 -13.62 -19.38 -8.53
N SER A 143 -12.48 -18.90 -9.05
CA SER A 143 -11.43 -19.77 -9.59
C SER A 143 -10.80 -20.64 -8.51
N SER A 144 -10.60 -20.10 -7.30
CA SER A 144 -10.09 -20.86 -6.16
C SER A 144 -11.08 -21.94 -5.70
N VAL A 145 -12.38 -21.62 -5.60
CA VAL A 145 -13.42 -22.59 -5.21
C VAL A 145 -13.51 -23.73 -6.23
N ILE A 146 -13.43 -23.43 -7.52
CA ILE A 146 -13.43 -24.44 -8.60
C ILE A 146 -12.18 -25.31 -8.49
N LEU A 147 -11.01 -24.72 -8.21
CA LEU A 147 -9.77 -25.47 -8.03
C LEU A 147 -9.83 -26.41 -6.82
N TYR A 148 -10.39 -25.96 -5.69
CA TYR A 148 -10.58 -26.78 -4.48
C TYR A 148 -11.62 -27.90 -4.65
N SER A 149 -12.66 -27.64 -5.43
CA SER A 149 -13.77 -28.58 -5.62
C SER A 149 -13.51 -29.58 -6.76
N GLY A 150 -12.50 -29.32 -7.59
CA GLY A 150 -12.14 -30.19 -8.71
C GLY A 150 -11.14 -31.27 -8.29
N ASP A 151 -11.31 -32.48 -8.83
CA ASP A 151 -10.40 -33.60 -8.59
C ASP A 151 -9.14 -33.49 -9.46
N PHE A 152 -8.35 -32.45 -9.21
CA PHE A 152 -7.18 -32.13 -10.02
C PHE A 152 -5.88 -32.76 -9.45
N GLY A 153 -5.87 -33.17 -8.17
CA GLY A 153 -4.71 -33.83 -7.53
C GLY A 153 -4.34 -33.23 -6.16
N ILE A 154 -3.69 -34.02 -5.31
CA ILE A 154 -3.51 -33.77 -3.87
C ILE A 154 -2.48 -32.66 -3.56
N ASP A 155 -1.73 -32.18 -4.56
CA ASP A 155 -0.57 -31.29 -4.36
C ASP A 155 -0.56 -30.03 -5.25
N ILE A 156 -1.72 -29.67 -5.81
CA ILE A 156 -1.83 -28.57 -6.77
C ILE A 156 -1.56 -27.19 -6.16
N TYR A 157 -1.98 -27.01 -4.91
CA TYR A 157 -1.87 -25.72 -4.21
C TYR A 157 -0.43 -25.38 -3.80
N GLN A 158 0.48 -26.36 -3.78
CA GLN A 158 1.91 -26.17 -3.50
C GLN A 158 2.77 -26.17 -4.77
N LYS A 159 2.16 -26.38 -5.94
CA LYS A 159 2.86 -26.42 -7.20
C LYS A 159 3.28 -25.01 -7.61
N LEU A 160 4.59 -24.75 -7.55
CA LEU A 160 5.18 -23.46 -7.91
C LEU A 160 5.45 -23.33 -9.42
N HIS A 161 5.77 -24.44 -10.08
CA HIS A 161 6.08 -24.49 -11.51
C HIS A 161 4.90 -25.10 -12.26
N TRP A 162 4.25 -24.31 -13.11
CA TRP A 162 3.04 -24.70 -13.82
C TRP A 162 3.33 -24.90 -15.31
N ASN A 163 2.93 -26.05 -15.86
CA ASN A 163 3.05 -26.31 -17.28
C ASN A 163 1.69 -26.15 -17.97
N SER A 164 1.69 -25.76 -19.25
CA SER A 164 0.47 -25.57 -20.04
C SER A 164 -0.38 -26.83 -20.19
N GLU A 165 0.21 -28.01 -19.93
CA GLU A 165 -0.46 -29.31 -20.00
C GLU A 165 -1.15 -29.73 -18.69
N ASP A 166 -0.96 -28.96 -17.60
CA ASP A 166 -1.52 -29.30 -16.29
C ASP A 166 -3.02 -29.03 -16.22
N LYS A 167 -3.76 -30.01 -15.67
CA LYS A 167 -5.20 -29.88 -15.38
C LYS A 167 -5.40 -28.88 -14.25
N GLY A 168 -5.66 -27.62 -14.58
CA GLY A 168 -5.78 -26.51 -13.63
C GLY A 168 -4.98 -25.27 -14.00
N TYR A 169 -4.11 -25.35 -15.02
CA TYR A 169 -3.26 -24.24 -15.47
C TYR A 169 -4.04 -22.95 -15.74
N VAL A 170 -5.20 -23.05 -16.41
CA VAL A 170 -6.04 -21.89 -16.71
C VAL A 170 -6.60 -21.25 -15.44
N LEU A 171 -7.01 -22.06 -14.46
CA LEU A 171 -7.52 -21.55 -13.19
C LEU A 171 -6.40 -20.85 -12.39
N HIS A 172 -5.21 -21.44 -12.37
CA HIS A 172 -4.01 -20.84 -11.80
C HIS A 172 -3.64 -19.50 -12.48
N LEU A 173 -3.71 -19.45 -13.81
CA LEU A 173 -3.43 -18.21 -14.54
C LEU A 173 -4.47 -17.12 -14.23
N VAL A 174 -5.75 -17.49 -14.11
CA VAL A 174 -6.82 -16.55 -13.76
C VAL A 174 -6.68 -16.04 -12.33
N THR A 175 -6.36 -16.90 -11.36
CA THR A 175 -6.13 -16.47 -9.96
C THR A 175 -4.89 -15.58 -9.86
N THR A 176 -3.81 -15.92 -10.58
CA THR A 176 -2.59 -15.10 -10.61
C THR A 176 -2.84 -13.73 -11.23
N ALA A 177 -3.51 -13.69 -12.38
CA ALA A 177 -3.88 -12.43 -13.02
C ALA A 177 -4.80 -11.57 -12.12
N ALA A 178 -5.72 -12.22 -11.40
CA ALA A 178 -6.61 -11.54 -10.45
C ALA A 178 -5.83 -10.96 -9.26
N GLU A 179 -4.81 -11.65 -8.75
CA GLU A 179 -3.94 -11.16 -7.66
C GLU A 179 -3.17 -9.90 -8.08
N TRP A 180 -2.54 -9.93 -9.26
CA TRP A 180 -1.86 -8.76 -9.83
C TRP A 180 -2.85 -7.60 -10.07
N SER A 181 -4.01 -7.91 -10.64
CA SER A 181 -5.07 -6.93 -10.89
C SER A 181 -5.54 -6.23 -9.62
N MET A 182 -5.77 -6.99 -8.54
CA MET A 182 -6.10 -6.41 -7.22
C MET A 182 -4.97 -5.55 -6.68
N SER A 183 -3.73 -6.03 -6.74
CA SER A 183 -2.55 -5.29 -6.26
C SER A 183 -2.38 -3.95 -6.99
N PHE A 184 -2.54 -3.92 -8.31
CA PHE A 184 -2.51 -2.67 -9.08
C PHE A 184 -3.69 -1.75 -8.75
N SER A 185 -4.86 -2.28 -8.44
CA SER A 185 -6.00 -1.47 -8.01
C SER A 185 -5.73 -0.76 -6.68
N PHE A 186 -5.07 -1.43 -5.72
CA PHE A 186 -4.63 -0.81 -4.47
C PHE A 186 -3.60 0.29 -4.72
N LEU A 187 -2.55 0.02 -5.50
CA LEU A 187 -1.54 1.02 -5.87
C LEU A 187 -2.17 2.23 -6.57
N GLY A 188 -3.06 1.99 -7.53
CA GLY A 188 -3.83 3.02 -8.23
C GLY A 188 -4.70 3.84 -7.27
N PHE A 189 -5.30 3.21 -6.26
CA PHE A 189 -6.09 3.91 -5.25
C PHE A 189 -5.22 4.80 -4.37
N PHE A 190 -4.05 4.34 -3.94
CA PHE A 190 -3.09 5.15 -3.19
C PHE A 190 -2.57 6.35 -3.98
N LEU A 191 -2.37 6.20 -5.30
CA LEU A 191 -2.02 7.34 -6.18
C LEU A 191 -3.07 8.44 -6.15
N THR A 192 -4.36 8.11 -5.96
CA THR A 192 -5.40 9.14 -5.80
C THR A 192 -5.19 10.00 -4.55
N TYR A 193 -4.56 9.48 -3.51
CA TYR A 193 -4.24 10.27 -2.31
C TYR A 193 -3.18 11.31 -2.53
N VAL A 194 -2.25 11.10 -3.47
CA VAL A 194 -1.23 12.11 -3.77
C VAL A 194 -1.90 13.45 -4.10
N ARG A 195 -2.99 13.41 -4.88
CA ARG A 195 -3.79 14.60 -5.24
C ARG A 195 -4.57 15.20 -4.07
N ASP A 196 -4.94 14.40 -3.08
CA ASP A 196 -5.65 14.88 -1.90
C ASP A 196 -4.68 15.54 -0.89
N PHE A 197 -3.53 14.92 -0.65
CA PHE A 197 -2.52 15.44 0.27
C PHE A 197 -1.77 16.67 -0.29
N GLN A 198 -1.77 16.87 -1.61
CA GLN A 198 -1.31 18.12 -2.22
C GLN A 198 -2.09 19.36 -1.73
N LYS A 199 -3.34 19.19 -1.30
CA LYS A 199 -4.20 20.29 -0.85
C LYS A 199 -4.06 20.60 0.64
N ILE A 200 -3.42 19.72 1.41
CA ILE A 200 -3.27 19.87 2.85
C ILE A 200 -1.92 20.54 3.12
N SER A 201 -1.96 21.73 3.72
CA SER A 201 -0.77 22.44 4.20
C SER A 201 -0.80 22.50 5.72
N LEU A 202 0.18 21.87 6.38
CA LEU A 202 0.37 22.02 7.82
C LEU A 202 0.99 23.39 8.10
N ARG A 203 0.23 24.28 8.75
CA ARG A 203 0.77 25.50 9.34
C ARG A 203 1.06 25.21 10.80
N VAL A 204 2.35 25.16 11.17
CA VAL A 204 2.75 25.03 12.57
C VAL A 204 2.76 26.43 13.17
N GLU A 205 1.79 26.73 14.01
CA GLU A 205 1.75 27.96 14.79
C GLU A 205 2.36 27.66 16.16
N ALA A 206 3.64 28.00 16.33
CA ALA A 206 4.32 27.88 17.61
C ALA A 206 3.88 29.05 18.51
N ASN A 207 2.85 28.83 19.30
CA ASN A 207 2.42 29.83 20.28
C ASN A 207 3.31 29.72 21.51
N LEU A 208 4.34 30.57 21.60
CA LEU A 208 5.15 30.71 22.81
C LEU A 208 4.27 31.34 23.90
N HIS A 209 3.65 30.53 24.75
CA HIS A 209 3.10 31.04 26.01
C HIS A 209 4.26 31.44 26.91
N GLY A 210 4.51 32.75 26.99
CA GLY A 210 5.48 33.32 27.91
C GLY A 210 5.15 32.89 29.35
N LEU A 211 6.16 32.38 30.04
CA LEU A 211 6.05 31.82 31.39
C LEU A 211 5.88 32.88 32.50
N SER A 212 5.46 34.11 32.16
CA SER A 212 5.20 35.16 33.14
C SER A 212 3.70 35.39 33.25
N LEU A 213 3.11 34.87 34.32
CA LEU A 213 1.71 35.04 34.71
C LEU A 213 1.38 36.47 35.19
N TYR A 214 2.26 37.47 34.99
CA TYR A 214 2.12 38.76 35.69
C TYR A 214 2.27 40.07 34.92
N ASP A 215 2.54 40.09 33.60
CA ASP A 215 2.64 41.38 32.88
C ASP A 215 1.85 41.38 31.57
N THR A 216 0.54 41.65 31.68
CA THR A 216 -0.29 42.05 30.53
C THR A 216 -0.07 43.53 30.23
N ALA A 217 1.08 43.88 29.65
CA ALA A 217 1.22 45.15 28.93
C ALA A 217 0.90 44.90 27.44
N PRO A 218 0.09 45.75 26.78
CA PRO A 218 -0.24 45.55 25.37
C PRO A 218 1.02 45.74 24.51
N CYS A 219 1.61 44.65 24.05
CA CYS A 219 2.70 44.69 23.09
C CYS A 219 2.17 45.12 21.71
N PRO A 220 2.83 46.05 21.01
CA PRO A 220 2.47 46.39 19.65
C PRO A 220 2.76 45.21 18.74
N VAL A 221 1.80 44.89 17.86
CA VAL A 221 1.85 43.77 16.92
C VAL A 221 3.10 43.88 16.03
N ALA A 222 4.10 43.06 16.32
CA ALA A 222 5.27 42.91 15.46
C ALA A 222 4.90 41.98 14.28
N ASN A 223 5.01 42.50 13.05
CA ASN A 223 4.76 41.78 11.81
C ASN A 223 6.10 41.34 11.19
N GLU A 224 6.12 40.29 10.37
CA GLU A 224 7.31 39.71 9.73
C GLU A 224 8.14 40.70 8.87
N ARG A 225 7.65 41.93 8.67
CA ARG A 225 8.32 43.02 7.95
C ARG A 225 9.07 44.01 8.84
N THR A 226 9.00 43.91 10.16
CA THR A 226 9.74 44.82 11.04
C THR A 226 11.19 44.37 11.18
N PRO A 227 12.18 45.23 10.86
CA PRO A 227 13.58 44.89 11.03
C PRO A 227 13.89 44.74 12.52
N LEU A 228 14.43 43.58 12.89
CA LEU A 228 14.93 43.33 14.24
C LEU A 228 16.20 44.15 14.44
N LEU A 229 16.09 45.20 15.26
CA LEU A 229 17.15 46.09 15.75
C LEU A 229 17.85 46.95 14.69
N SER A 230 17.56 48.27 14.69
CA SER A 230 18.55 49.25 14.25
C SER A 230 19.65 49.31 15.31
N ARG A 231 20.87 48.95 14.90
CA ARG A 231 22.07 49.07 15.71
C ARG A 231 22.43 50.56 15.80
N ASN A 232 22.02 51.22 16.88
CA ASN A 232 22.56 52.50 17.32
C ASN A 232 23.33 52.25 18.63
N PHE A 233 24.63 52.04 18.53
CA PHE A 233 25.71 52.92 18.98
C PHE A 233 27.04 52.25 18.63
#